data_AF-A0A7V9DZK5-F1
#
_entry.id   AF-A0A7V9DZK5-F1
#
_cell.length_a   1.000
_cell.length_b   1.000
_cell.length_c   1.000
_cell.angle_alpha   90.00
_cell.angle_beta   90.00
_cell.angle_gamma   90.00
#
_symmetry.space_group_name_H-M   'P 1'
#
loop_
_entity.id
_entity.type
_entity.pdbx_description
1 polymer ?
#
loop_
_entity_poly.entity_id
_entity_poly.type
_entity_poly.pdbx_seq_one_letter_code
_entity_poly.pdbx_strand_id
1 'polypeptide(L)'
;MEIRCHNEVLEISELDPFLAELLRQIPESTRAEGVEAAERRLFSLPADTTETELCAEWKVYVEPELRRLFQGATETVAADLTPLDRKAKPFANCTLQIPLEHAAAWLSALNQARLV
;
A
#
# COMPACT_ATOMS: atom_id res chain seq x y z
N MET A 1 -6.23 -21.93 0.08
CA MET A 1 -5.79 -20.74 0.83
C MET A 1 -6.03 -20.96 2.31
N GLU A 2 -4.96 -20.95 3.09
CA GLU A 2 -4.99 -20.97 4.55
C GLU A 2 -4.29 -19.71 5.07
N ILE A 3 -4.83 -19.11 6.13
CA ILE A 3 -4.24 -17.93 6.77
C ILE A 3 -3.86 -18.32 8.19
N ARG A 4 -2.60 -18.13 8.55
CA ARG A 4 -2.07 -18.45 9.87
C ARG A 4 -1.27 -17.27 10.40
N CYS A 5 -1.40 -16.99 11.69
CA CYS A 5 -0.57 -16.00 12.37
C CYS A 5 0.30 -16.74 13.37
N HIS A 6 1.62 -16.70 13.19
CA HIS A 6 2.57 -17.33 14.10
C HIS A 6 3.92 -16.59 14.09
N ASN A 7 4.64 -16.59 15.22
CA ASN A 7 5.99 -16.01 15.33
C ASN A 7 6.10 -14.58 14.75
N GLU A 8 5.15 -13.70 15.06
CA GLU A 8 5.10 -12.33 14.52
C GLU A 8 5.02 -12.24 12.99
N VAL A 9 4.52 -13.28 12.31
CA VAL A 9 4.31 -13.32 10.87
C VAL A 9 2.89 -13.76 10.55
N LEU A 10 2.24 -13.05 9.64
CA LEU A 10 1.02 -13.47 8.96
C LEU A 10 1.41 -14.25 7.70
N GLU A 11 1.09 -15.53 7.69
CA GLU A 11 1.31 -16.42 6.55
C GLU A 11 0.00 -16.66 5.80
N ILE A 12 0.03 -16.47 4.49
CA ILE A 12 -1.03 -16.83 3.56
C ILE A 12 -0.49 -17.92 2.63
N SER A 13 -0.87 -19.15 2.92
CA SER A 13 -0.44 -20.36 2.22
C SER A 13 -1.48 -20.81 1.20
N GLU A 14 -1.06 -21.60 0.21
CA GLU A 14 -1.92 -22.07 -0.89
C GLU A 14 -2.60 -20.90 -1.63
N LEU A 15 -1.83 -19.82 -1.89
CA LEU A 15 -2.26 -18.67 -2.65
C LEU A 15 -2.24 -19.01 -4.15
N ASP A 16 -3.41 -18.94 -4.77
CA ASP A 16 -3.56 -19.18 -6.20
C ASP A 16 -2.73 -18.14 -7.03
N PRO A 17 -2.18 -18.53 -8.19
CA PRO A 17 -1.35 -17.65 -9.02
C PRO A 17 -2.03 -16.36 -9.51
N PHE A 18 -3.34 -16.39 -9.72
CA PHE A 18 -4.14 -15.22 -10.10
C PHE A 18 -4.28 -14.26 -8.93
N LEU A 19 -4.58 -14.74 -7.71
CA LEU A 19 -4.59 -13.91 -6.51
C LEU A 19 -3.21 -13.33 -6.21
N ALA A 20 -2.15 -14.12 -6.39
CA ALA A 20 -0.78 -13.64 -6.26
C ALA A 20 -0.44 -12.54 -7.29
N GLU A 21 -1.00 -12.63 -8.51
CA GLU A 21 -0.90 -11.53 -9.49
C GLU A 21 -1.63 -10.28 -9.02
N LEU A 22 -2.87 -10.40 -8.52
CA LEU A 22 -3.61 -9.24 -8.02
C LEU A 22 -2.88 -8.54 -6.88
N LEU A 23 -2.29 -9.30 -5.95
CA LEU A 23 -1.48 -8.72 -4.87
C LEU A 23 -0.25 -7.98 -5.40
N ARG A 24 0.42 -8.51 -6.43
CA ARG A 24 1.57 -7.85 -7.08
C ARG A 24 1.21 -6.52 -7.74
N GLN A 25 -0.07 -6.27 -8.06
CA GLN A 25 -0.51 -4.99 -8.61
C GLN A 25 -0.76 -3.91 -7.55
N ILE A 26 -0.77 -4.27 -6.25
CA ILE A 26 -1.06 -3.30 -5.17
C ILE A 26 -0.10 -2.10 -5.22
N PRO A 27 1.24 -2.26 -5.30
CA PRO A 27 2.14 -1.12 -5.29
C PRO A 27 1.92 -0.14 -6.47
N GLU A 28 1.65 -0.65 -7.67
CA GLU A 28 1.32 0.22 -8.81
C GLU A 28 -0.05 0.88 -8.65
N SER A 29 -1.00 0.21 -7.99
CA SER A 29 -2.34 0.74 -7.74
C SER A 29 -2.37 1.86 -6.70
N THR A 30 -1.29 2.08 -5.93
CA THR A 30 -1.21 3.22 -4.99
C THR A 30 -0.74 4.52 -5.65
N ARG A 31 -0.36 4.49 -6.93
CA ARG A 31 0.23 5.65 -7.61
C ARG A 31 -0.83 6.71 -7.93
N ALA A 32 -0.79 7.81 -7.21
CA ALA A 32 -1.69 8.94 -7.39
C ALA A 32 -1.12 10.04 -8.29
N GLU A 33 0.16 9.96 -8.69
CA GLU A 33 0.81 11.02 -9.46
C GLU A 33 0.12 11.23 -10.81
N GLY A 34 -0.29 12.48 -11.06
CA GLY A 34 -0.98 12.85 -12.30
C GLY A 34 -2.48 12.55 -12.32
N VAL A 35 -3.04 11.97 -11.25
CA VAL A 35 -4.48 11.72 -11.11
C VAL A 35 -5.06 12.66 -10.07
N GLU A 36 -5.57 13.81 -10.52
CA GLU A 36 -6.04 14.90 -9.64
C GLU A 36 -7.12 14.43 -8.64
N ALA A 37 -8.03 13.55 -9.06
CA ALA A 37 -9.05 13.00 -8.18
C ALA A 37 -8.47 12.14 -7.05
N ALA A 38 -7.42 11.36 -7.32
CA ALA A 38 -6.74 10.53 -6.34
C ALA A 38 -5.93 11.40 -5.37
N GLU A 39 -5.18 12.38 -5.88
CA GLU A 39 -4.43 13.32 -5.05
C GLU A 39 -5.33 14.07 -4.08
N ARG A 40 -6.51 14.55 -4.53
CA ARG A 40 -7.46 15.24 -3.64
C ARG A 40 -8.02 14.33 -2.54
N ARG A 41 -8.15 13.02 -2.79
CA ARG A 41 -8.66 12.05 -1.80
C ARG A 41 -7.59 11.65 -0.78
N LEU A 42 -6.33 11.54 -1.22
CA LEU A 42 -5.21 11.15 -0.36
C LEU A 42 -4.63 12.33 0.42
N PHE A 43 -4.61 13.51 -0.20
CA PHE A 43 -4.03 14.75 0.33
C PHE A 43 -5.11 15.84 0.45
N SER A 44 -6.25 15.47 1.03
CA SER A 44 -7.35 16.40 1.26
C SER A 44 -6.89 17.58 2.13
N LEU A 45 -7.41 18.77 1.82
CA LEU A 45 -7.18 19.95 2.65
C LEU A 45 -7.78 19.74 4.05
N PRO A 46 -7.15 20.29 5.09
CA PRO A 46 -7.61 20.11 6.47
C PRO A 46 -8.87 20.95 6.78
N ALA A 47 -9.17 21.95 5.94
CA ALA A 47 -10.28 22.88 6.11
C ALA A 47 -10.77 23.42 4.75
N ASP A 48 -11.80 24.24 4.81
CA ASP A 48 -12.31 24.98 3.65
C ASP A 48 -11.26 25.96 3.10
N THR A 49 -11.38 26.28 1.81
CA THR A 49 -10.43 27.16 1.10
C THR A 49 -10.41 28.61 1.60
N THR A 50 -11.35 28.98 2.47
CA THR A 50 -11.37 30.29 3.15
C THR A 50 -10.32 30.39 4.25
N GLU A 51 -9.88 29.27 4.82
CA GLU A 51 -8.79 29.22 5.81
C GLU A 51 -7.43 29.07 5.10
N THR A 52 -7.04 30.14 4.40
CA THR A 52 -5.88 30.13 3.49
C THR A 52 -4.55 29.87 4.19
N GLU A 53 -4.35 30.40 5.41
CA GLU A 53 -3.12 30.20 6.19
C GLU A 53 -2.97 28.74 6.63
N LEU A 54 -4.02 28.15 7.21
CA LEU A 54 -4.02 26.74 7.62
C LEU A 54 -3.79 25.80 6.44
N CYS A 55 -4.45 26.06 5.29
CA CYS A 55 -4.24 25.27 4.08
C CYS A 55 -2.82 25.43 3.51
N ALA A 56 -2.21 26.62 3.64
CA ALA A 56 -0.83 26.84 3.21
C ALA A 56 0.16 26.10 4.11
N GLU A 57 -0.01 26.17 5.43
CA GLU A 57 0.83 25.44 6.39
C GLU A 57 0.73 23.92 6.19
N TRP A 58 -0.47 23.41 5.96
CA TRP A 58 -0.70 22.00 5.66
C TRP A 58 0.13 21.52 4.46
N LYS A 59 0.10 22.28 3.36
CA LYS A 59 0.86 21.96 2.15
C LYS A 59 2.37 21.99 2.37
N VAL A 60 2.86 22.86 3.27
CA VAL A 60 4.29 23.00 3.55
C VAL A 60 4.79 21.94 4.52
N TYR A 61 4.02 21.62 5.57
CA TYR A 61 4.52 20.83 6.69
C TYR A 61 3.92 19.43 6.81
N VAL A 62 2.68 19.21 6.36
CA VAL A 62 1.98 17.93 6.56
C VAL A 62 1.96 17.09 5.30
N GLU A 63 1.55 17.68 4.18
CA GLU A 63 1.43 16.95 2.91
C GLU A 63 2.73 16.23 2.50
N PRO A 64 3.93 16.83 2.60
CA PRO A 64 5.16 16.14 2.22
C PRO A 64 5.47 14.91 3.08
N GLU A 65 5.22 15.00 4.39
CA GLU A 65 5.44 13.88 5.31
C GLU A 65 4.40 12.78 5.08
N LEU A 66 3.15 13.15 4.80
CA LEU A 66 2.12 12.18 4.44
C LEU A 66 2.47 11.43 3.14
N ARG A 67 2.97 12.15 2.11
CA ARG A 67 3.50 11.54 0.88
C ARG A 67 4.65 10.56 1.20
N ARG A 68 5.59 10.94 2.07
CA ARG A 68 6.70 10.08 2.49
C ARG A 68 6.21 8.82 3.19
N LEU A 69 5.22 8.93 4.08
CA LEU A 69 4.62 7.79 4.78
C LEU A 69 3.89 6.83 3.84
N PHE A 70 3.12 7.38 2.89
CA PHE A 70 2.43 6.61 1.86
C PHE A 70 3.40 5.87 0.94
N GLN A 71 4.44 6.55 0.47
CA GLN A 71 5.51 5.95 -0.31
C GLN A 71 6.22 4.82 0.46
N GLY A 72 6.61 5.06 1.71
CA GLY A 72 7.27 4.04 2.52
C GLY A 72 6.41 2.81 2.79
N ALA A 73 5.09 2.99 2.96
CA ALA A 73 4.14 1.89 3.06
C ALA A 73 4.09 1.05 1.76
N THR A 74 4.02 1.72 0.61
CA THR A 74 4.04 1.07 -0.71
C THR A 74 5.35 0.31 -0.95
N GLU A 75 6.50 0.89 -0.60
CA GLU A 75 7.81 0.24 -0.71
C GLU A 75 7.92 -1.01 0.18
N THR A 76 7.40 -0.95 1.40
CA THR A 76 7.35 -2.09 2.33
C THR A 76 6.52 -3.24 1.73
N VAL A 77 5.33 -2.93 1.20
CA VAL A 77 4.47 -3.94 0.55
C VAL A 77 5.13 -4.51 -0.71
N ALA A 78 5.80 -3.69 -1.51
CA ALA A 78 6.55 -4.16 -2.67
C ALA A 78 7.68 -5.13 -2.28
N ALA A 79 8.40 -4.84 -1.18
CA ALA A 79 9.42 -5.73 -0.65
C ALA A 79 8.83 -7.08 -0.19
N ASP A 80 7.74 -7.06 0.58
CA ASP A 80 7.04 -8.27 1.05
C ASP A 80 6.50 -9.14 -0.10
N LEU A 81 6.17 -8.53 -1.24
CA LEU A 81 5.65 -9.21 -2.43
C LEU A 81 6.73 -9.79 -3.34
N THR A 82 8.01 -9.41 -3.16
CA THR A 82 9.13 -9.89 -3.99
C THR A 82 9.21 -11.43 -4.08
N PRO A 83 8.97 -12.21 -3.00
CA PRO A 83 8.97 -13.68 -3.07
C PRO A 83 7.88 -14.26 -3.98
N LEU A 84 6.83 -13.51 -4.31
CA LEU A 84 5.75 -13.94 -5.21
C LEU A 84 6.12 -13.80 -6.70
N ASP A 85 7.34 -13.36 -7.02
CA ASP A 85 7.81 -13.28 -8.41
C ASP A 85 7.86 -14.65 -9.08
N ARG A 86 7.33 -14.71 -10.31
CA ARG A 86 7.08 -15.92 -11.14
C ARG A 86 8.27 -16.85 -11.42
N LYS A 87 9.47 -16.57 -10.89
CA LYS A 87 10.72 -17.27 -11.27
C LYS A 87 10.72 -18.77 -10.95
N ALA A 88 9.86 -19.26 -10.06
CA ALA A 88 9.93 -20.65 -9.61
C ALA A 88 9.01 -21.63 -10.36
N LYS A 89 7.75 -21.26 -10.68
CA LYS A 89 6.75 -22.06 -11.43
C LYS A 89 5.48 -21.21 -11.68
N PRO A 90 5.09 -20.93 -12.93
CA PRO A 90 4.00 -19.98 -13.25
C PRO A 90 2.59 -20.39 -12.80
N PHE A 91 2.39 -21.63 -12.35
CA PHE A 91 1.09 -22.18 -11.95
C PHE A 91 1.10 -22.86 -10.57
N ALA A 92 2.19 -22.74 -9.81
CA ALA A 92 2.23 -23.29 -8.46
C ALA A 92 1.60 -22.30 -7.48
N ASN A 93 0.89 -22.84 -6.47
CA ASN A 93 0.45 -22.02 -5.37
C ASN A 93 1.66 -21.45 -4.62
N CYS A 94 1.53 -20.20 -4.19
CA CYS A 94 2.58 -19.49 -3.47
C CYS A 94 2.24 -19.37 -1.99
N THR A 95 3.26 -19.07 -1.19
CA THR A 95 3.09 -18.66 0.21
C THR A 95 3.58 -17.23 0.34
N LEU A 96 2.73 -16.36 0.88
CA LEU A 96 3.09 -14.99 1.24
C LEU A 96 3.30 -14.94 2.74
N GLN A 97 4.40 -14.33 3.16
CA GLN A 97 4.73 -14.10 4.56
C GLN A 97 4.85 -12.61 4.79
N ILE A 98 4.04 -12.08 5.70
CA ILE A 98 4.00 -10.66 6.05
C ILE A 98 4.41 -10.54 7.52
N PRO A 99 5.56 -9.93 7.84
CA PRO A 99 5.89 -9.57 9.21
C PRO A 99 4.78 -8.71 9.83
N LEU A 100 4.36 -8.99 11.06
CA LEU A 100 3.31 -8.21 11.73
C LEU A 100 3.70 -6.75 11.93
N GLU A 101 4.99 -6.45 12.03
CA GLU A 101 5.51 -5.07 12.02
C GLU A 101 5.17 -4.32 10.72
N HIS A 102 4.95 -5.02 9.60
CA HIS A 102 4.53 -4.43 8.32
C HIS A 102 3.00 -4.27 8.21
N ALA A 103 2.21 -4.71 9.20
CA ALA A 103 0.75 -4.68 9.10
C ALA A 103 0.19 -3.26 8.84
N ALA A 104 0.78 -2.24 9.45
CA ALA A 104 0.39 -0.85 9.24
C ALA A 104 0.66 -0.39 7.79
N ALA A 105 1.79 -0.81 7.20
CA ALA A 105 2.12 -0.54 5.81
C ALA A 105 1.11 -1.20 4.86
N TRP A 106 0.76 -2.47 5.11
CA TRP A 106 -0.25 -3.19 4.33
C TRP A 106 -1.63 -2.54 4.40
N LEU A 107 -2.09 -2.14 5.58
CA LEU A 107 -3.35 -1.41 5.73
C LEU A 107 -3.33 -0.06 5.01
N SER A 108 -2.23 0.67 5.09
CA SER A 108 -2.05 1.94 4.39
C SER A 108 -2.09 1.75 2.87
N ALA A 109 -1.29 0.85 2.31
CA ALA A 109 -1.20 0.60 0.88
C ALA A 109 -2.53 0.11 0.29
N LEU A 110 -3.24 -0.80 0.97
CA LEU A 110 -4.56 -1.26 0.54
C LEU A 110 -5.60 -0.14 0.56
N ASN A 111 -5.56 0.73 1.57
CA ASN A 111 -6.42 1.91 1.61
C ASN A 111 -6.08 2.89 0.49
N GLN A 112 -4.81 3.12 0.18
CA GLN A 112 -4.38 3.95 -0.94
C GLN A 112 -4.88 3.38 -2.27
N ALA A 113 -4.63 2.10 -2.54
CA ALA A 113 -5.07 1.42 -3.76
C ALA A 113 -6.59 1.42 -3.98
N ARG A 114 -7.39 1.56 -2.90
CA ARG A 114 -8.86 1.71 -2.98
C ARG A 114 -9.29 3.14 -3.34
N LEU A 115 -8.46 4.13 -3.05
CA LEU A 115 -8.78 5.55 -3.20
C LEU A 115 -8.29 6.15 -4.51
N VAL A 116 -7.24 5.59 -5.09
CA VAL A 116 -6.75 5.88 -6.45
C VAL A 116 -7.70 5.28 -7.48
#